data_AF-A0A8B6BGA2-F1
#
_entry.id   AF-A0A8B6BGA2-F1
#
_cell.length_a   1.000
_cell.length_b   1.000
_cell.length_c   1.000
_cell.angle_alpha   90.00
_cell.angle_beta   90.00
_cell.angle_gamma   90.00
#
_symmetry.space_group_name_H-M   'P 1'
#
loop_
_entity.id
_entity.type
_entity.pdbx_description
1 polymer ?
#
loop_
_entity_poly.entity_id
_entity_poly.type
_entity_poly.pdbx_seq_one_letter_code
_entity_poly.pdbx_strand_id
1 'polypeptide(L)'
;MGSAKEGKKRRRKTHLWLHRPKQSTEEDSRNGHDQICCLIDNTNRCTNHAGNASYSKRIQKIVQQRKLKLVRDDSVSHIYICDYHKNVIQSVRTKRKRKDSEDDNGSPDGDEDIPEIDFFQMPVNTLRRYKRHFKLPTRPGMNKAQLSDIVARHFKGIPVIEKEALTYFIYMAKNYKSRFDQKHLETVH
;
A
#
# COMPACT_ATOMS: atom_id res chain seq x y z
N MET A 1 -57.95 -44.88 30.34
CA MET A 1 -57.52 -43.47 30.36
C MET A 1 -56.01 -43.42 30.12
N GLY A 2 -55.58 -43.26 28.87
CA GLY A 2 -54.16 -43.20 28.50
C GLY A 2 -53.91 -41.98 27.63
N SER A 3 -53.45 -40.89 28.24
CA SER A 3 -53.15 -39.64 27.56
C SER A 3 -51.82 -39.75 26.84
N ALA A 4 -51.86 -39.79 25.50
CA ALA A 4 -50.69 -39.67 24.64
C ALA A 4 -50.21 -38.20 24.63
N LYS A 5 -48.96 -37.97 25.05
CA LYS A 5 -48.30 -36.66 24.96
C LYS A 5 -47.56 -36.54 23.63
N GLU A 6 -48.09 -35.65 22.79
CA GLU A 6 -47.60 -35.26 21.47
C GLU A 6 -46.14 -34.75 21.52
N GLY A 7 -45.23 -35.46 20.84
CA GLY A 7 -43.84 -35.07 20.68
C GLY A 7 -43.66 -33.98 19.63
N LYS A 8 -43.13 -32.82 20.06
CA LYS A 8 -42.73 -31.69 19.20
C LYS A 8 -41.65 -32.12 18.19
N LYS A 9 -42.08 -32.41 16.97
CA LYS A 9 -41.24 -32.70 15.80
C LYS A 9 -40.48 -31.43 15.36
N ARG A 10 -39.19 -31.32 15.73
CA ARG A 10 -38.26 -30.28 15.24
C ARG A 10 -38.21 -30.38 13.71
N ARG A 11 -38.92 -29.48 13.01
CA ARG A 11 -38.84 -29.33 11.55
C ARG A 11 -37.44 -28.84 11.19
N ARG A 12 -36.61 -29.78 10.71
CA ARG A 12 -35.38 -29.51 9.96
C ARG A 12 -35.77 -28.66 8.75
N LYS A 13 -35.37 -27.39 8.74
CA LYS A 13 -35.51 -26.51 7.57
C LYS A 13 -34.38 -26.83 6.61
N THR A 14 -34.49 -27.94 5.90
CA THR A 14 -33.71 -28.21 4.70
C THR A 14 -34.11 -27.15 3.68
N HIS A 15 -33.26 -26.14 3.48
CA HIS A 15 -33.46 -25.18 2.42
C HIS A 15 -33.27 -25.92 1.10
N LEU A 16 -34.41 -26.21 0.49
CA LEU A 16 -34.59 -26.70 -0.86
C LEU A 16 -34.00 -25.63 -1.80
N TRP A 17 -32.77 -25.85 -2.25
CA TRP A 17 -32.15 -25.06 -3.33
C TRP A 17 -32.81 -25.46 -4.64
N LEU A 18 -34.03 -24.99 -4.86
CA LEU A 18 -34.65 -25.02 -6.17
C LEU A 18 -34.25 -23.74 -6.91
N HIS A 19 -33.32 -23.92 -7.85
CA HIS A 19 -33.26 -23.25 -9.15
C HIS A 19 -33.48 -21.73 -9.15
N ARG A 20 -32.40 -20.98 -8.93
CA ARG A 20 -32.26 -19.66 -9.54
C ARG A 20 -31.51 -19.85 -10.86
N PRO A 21 -32.12 -19.57 -12.03
CA PRO A 21 -31.43 -19.70 -13.29
C PRO A 21 -30.19 -18.81 -13.29
N LYS A 22 -29.06 -19.38 -13.68
CA LYS A 22 -27.86 -18.66 -14.07
C LYS A 22 -28.26 -17.84 -15.30
N GLN A 23 -28.52 -16.54 -15.12
CA GLN A 23 -28.52 -15.62 -16.25
C GLN A 23 -27.08 -15.57 -16.74
N SER A 24 -26.88 -16.27 -17.84
CA SER A 24 -25.79 -16.11 -18.79
C SER A 24 -25.44 -14.63 -18.91
N THR A 25 -24.19 -14.35 -18.60
CA THR A 25 -23.44 -13.23 -19.13
C THR A 25 -23.62 -13.21 -20.63
N GLU A 26 -24.37 -12.25 -21.16
CA GLU A 26 -24.26 -11.67 -22.49
C GLU A 26 -25.49 -10.78 -22.70
N GLU A 27 -25.27 -9.61 -23.29
CA GLU A 27 -26.29 -8.65 -23.78
C GLU A 27 -26.75 -7.51 -22.83
N ASP A 28 -25.80 -6.70 -22.35
CA ASP A 28 -26.05 -5.25 -22.18
C ASP A 28 -24.84 -4.41 -22.67
N SER A 29 -24.14 -4.93 -23.69
CA SER A 29 -22.97 -4.31 -24.31
C SER A 29 -23.35 -3.50 -25.54
N ARG A 30 -24.17 -2.46 -25.40
CA ARG A 30 -24.28 -1.39 -26.41
C ARG A 30 -24.53 -0.07 -25.68
N ASN A 31 -23.59 0.88 -25.81
CA ASN A 31 -23.59 2.29 -25.35
C ASN A 31 -22.80 2.69 -24.08
N GLY A 32 -22.15 1.78 -23.36
CA GLY A 32 -21.39 2.11 -22.14
C GLY A 32 -19.94 2.60 -22.32
N HIS A 33 -19.27 2.24 -23.42
CA HIS A 33 -17.81 2.42 -23.59
C HIS A 33 -17.37 3.75 -24.24
N ASP A 34 -18.31 4.50 -24.83
CA ASP A 34 -18.04 5.81 -25.45
C ASP A 34 -18.48 6.99 -24.58
N GLN A 35 -18.85 6.73 -23.33
CA GLN A 35 -19.25 7.78 -22.41
C GLN A 35 -18.01 8.57 -21.95
N ILE A 36 -18.08 9.90 -22.01
CA ILE A 36 -17.00 10.78 -21.55
C ILE A 36 -17.21 11.10 -20.08
N CYS A 37 -16.13 11.03 -19.29
CA CYS A 37 -16.12 11.28 -17.84
C CYS A 37 -17.01 12.45 -17.41
N CYS A 38 -17.89 12.22 -16.45
CA CYS A 38 -18.87 13.20 -15.98
C CYS A 38 -18.31 14.34 -15.11
N LEU A 39 -16.99 14.57 -15.11
CA LEU A 39 -16.32 15.50 -14.19
C LEU A 39 -15.75 16.72 -14.92
N ILE A 40 -15.81 17.84 -14.22
CA ILE A 40 -15.15 19.10 -14.55
C ILE A 40 -14.00 19.29 -13.56
N ASP A 41 -12.79 19.43 -14.08
CA ASP A 41 -11.57 19.71 -13.31
C ASP A 41 -11.12 21.14 -13.58
N ASN A 42 -10.97 21.96 -12.52
CA ASN A 42 -10.51 23.34 -12.63
C ASN A 42 -11.21 24.13 -13.74
N THR A 43 -12.54 24.02 -13.86
CA THR A 43 -13.41 24.62 -14.89
C THR A 43 -13.38 23.99 -16.30
N ASN A 44 -12.50 23.02 -16.56
CA ASN A 44 -12.46 22.30 -17.82
C ASN A 44 -13.20 20.96 -17.74
N ARG A 45 -14.12 20.72 -18.70
CA ARG A 45 -14.81 19.44 -18.81
C ARG A 45 -13.80 18.35 -19.22
N CYS A 46 -13.80 17.24 -18.50
CA CYS A 46 -12.96 16.11 -18.85
C CYS A 46 -13.36 15.54 -20.21
N THR A 47 -12.37 15.22 -21.04
CA THR A 47 -12.56 14.59 -22.36
C THR A 47 -12.17 13.11 -22.39
N ASN A 48 -11.74 12.56 -21.25
CA ASN A 48 -11.35 11.16 -21.16
C ASN A 48 -12.56 10.23 -21.12
N HIS A 49 -12.43 9.05 -21.71
CA HIS A 49 -13.43 7.99 -21.65
C HIS A 49 -13.69 7.56 -20.20
N ALA A 50 -14.96 7.42 -19.84
CA ALA A 50 -15.41 6.93 -18.57
C ALA A 50 -15.16 5.42 -18.47
N GLY A 51 -14.65 4.99 -17.31
CA GLY A 51 -14.52 3.58 -16.99
C GLY A 51 -15.67 3.09 -16.11
N ASN A 52 -15.49 1.96 -15.44
CA ASN A 52 -16.54 1.35 -14.60
C ASN A 52 -16.70 2.03 -13.23
N ALA A 53 -15.84 3.00 -12.89
CA ALA A 53 -15.91 3.72 -11.63
C ALA A 53 -16.98 4.82 -11.70
N SER A 54 -17.72 5.03 -10.61
CA SER A 54 -18.80 6.00 -10.55
C SER A 54 -18.60 7.07 -9.47
N TYR A 55 -19.00 8.30 -9.80
CA TYR A 55 -19.09 9.43 -8.90
C TYR A 55 -20.31 9.32 -7.99
N SER A 56 -20.21 8.45 -6.99
CA SER A 56 -21.25 8.28 -5.97
C SER A 56 -21.23 9.39 -4.91
N LYS A 57 -22.31 9.50 -4.11
CA LYS A 57 -22.37 10.42 -2.94
C LYS A 57 -21.18 10.26 -1.99
N ARG A 58 -20.60 9.05 -1.91
CA ARG A 58 -19.39 8.78 -1.12
C ARG A 58 -18.18 9.51 -1.69
N ILE A 59 -18.01 9.47 -3.01
CA ILE A 59 -16.93 10.15 -3.72
C ILE A 59 -17.09 11.66 -3.60
N GLN A 60 -18.32 12.17 -3.76
CA GLN A 60 -18.63 13.59 -3.56
C GLN A 60 -18.18 14.10 -2.18
N LYS A 61 -18.45 13.35 -1.11
CA LYS A 61 -17.96 13.70 0.24
C LYS A 61 -16.44 13.74 0.33
N ILE A 62 -15.75 12.80 -0.31
CA ILE A 62 -14.27 12.75 -0.30
C ILE A 62 -13.69 13.97 -1.03
N VAL A 63 -14.23 14.27 -2.22
CA VAL A 63 -13.83 15.43 -3.03
C VAL A 63 -13.99 16.73 -2.24
N GLN A 64 -15.13 16.91 -1.57
CA GLN A 64 -15.38 18.08 -0.72
C GLN A 64 -14.44 18.13 0.50
N GLN A 65 -14.29 17.02 1.22
CA GLN A 65 -13.41 16.95 2.41
C GLN A 65 -11.94 17.20 2.07
N ARG A 66 -11.49 16.78 0.89
CA ARG A 66 -10.11 16.93 0.42
C ARG A 66 -9.90 18.20 -0.41
N LYS A 67 -10.94 19.03 -0.58
CA LYS A 67 -10.93 20.26 -1.37
C LYS A 67 -10.41 20.04 -2.81
N LEU A 68 -10.73 18.88 -3.39
CA LEU A 68 -10.45 18.63 -4.80
C LEU A 68 -11.40 19.48 -5.65
N LYS A 69 -10.86 20.12 -6.69
CA LYS A 69 -11.61 20.99 -7.62
C LYS A 69 -12.33 20.19 -8.70
N LEU A 70 -12.96 19.09 -8.30
CA LEU A 70 -13.72 18.19 -9.17
C LEU A 70 -15.21 18.37 -8.93
N VAL A 71 -15.96 18.75 -9.96
CA VAL A 71 -17.42 18.94 -9.90
C VAL A 71 -18.08 18.02 -10.91
N ARG A 72 -19.26 17.49 -10.58
CA ARG A 72 -20.07 16.71 -11.53
C ARG A 72 -20.74 17.64 -12.53
N ASP A 73 -20.64 17.32 -13.81
CA ASP A 73 -21.38 17.99 -14.87
C ASP A 73 -22.83 17.47 -14.91
N ASP A 74 -23.80 18.34 -14.62
CA ASP A 74 -25.23 17.97 -14.63
C ASP A 74 -25.81 17.84 -16.05
N SER A 75 -25.08 18.27 -17.09
CA SER A 75 -25.48 18.04 -18.49
C SER A 75 -25.26 16.58 -18.94
N VAL A 76 -24.52 15.80 -18.16
CA VAL A 76 -24.18 14.42 -18.46
C VAL A 76 -25.18 13.48 -17.76
N SER A 77 -25.84 12.62 -18.55
CA SER A 77 -26.87 11.69 -18.04
C SER A 77 -26.31 10.54 -17.20
N HIS A 78 -24.99 10.33 -17.19
CA HIS A 78 -24.32 9.25 -16.48
C HIS A 78 -23.40 9.78 -15.35
N ILE A 79 -23.07 8.90 -14.41
CA ILE A 79 -22.24 9.25 -13.23
C ILE A 79 -20.84 8.62 -13.26
N TYR A 80 -20.43 8.01 -14.36
CA TYR A 80 -19.14 7.34 -14.52
C TYR A 80 -17.97 8.30 -14.73
N ILE A 81 -16.80 7.89 -14.24
CA ILE A 81 -15.56 8.67 -14.26
C ILE A 81 -14.44 7.90 -14.96
N CYS A 82 -13.49 8.62 -15.55
CA CYS A 82 -12.31 8.03 -16.18
C CYS A 82 -11.34 7.46 -15.13
N ASP A 83 -10.44 6.57 -15.57
CA ASP A 83 -9.43 5.97 -14.70
C ASP A 83 -8.47 7.01 -14.10
N TYR A 84 -8.17 8.09 -14.83
CA TYR A 84 -7.39 9.20 -14.30
C TYR A 84 -8.03 9.80 -13.05
N HIS A 85 -9.29 10.25 -13.13
CA HIS A 85 -9.99 10.85 -11.99
C HIS A 85 -10.23 9.85 -10.86
N LYS A 86 -10.50 8.58 -11.19
CA LYS A 86 -10.55 7.50 -10.20
C LYS A 86 -9.24 7.43 -9.41
N ASN A 87 -8.08 7.46 -10.07
CA ASN A 87 -6.79 7.39 -9.40
C ASN A 87 -6.49 8.64 -8.55
N VAL A 88 -6.84 9.84 -9.04
CA VAL A 88 -6.75 11.10 -8.28
C VAL A 88 -7.59 11.03 -6.99
N ILE A 89 -8.83 10.53 -7.09
CA ILE A 89 -9.72 10.38 -5.94
C ILE A 89 -9.22 9.29 -4.97
N GLN A 90 -8.61 8.21 -5.48
CA GLN A 90 -8.06 7.15 -4.67
C GLN A 90 -6.79 7.57 -3.93
N SER A 91 -5.89 8.32 -4.56
CA SER A 91 -4.61 8.76 -3.96
C SER A 91 -4.83 9.64 -2.72
N VAL A 92 -5.86 10.49 -2.73
CA VAL A 92 -6.22 11.32 -1.57
C VAL A 92 -6.91 10.53 -0.45
N ARG A 93 -7.44 9.35 -0.74
CA ARG A 93 -8.03 8.44 0.27
C ARG A 93 -6.94 7.67 1.01
N THR A 94 -5.92 7.18 0.31
CA THR A 94 -4.82 6.38 0.88
C THR A 94 -3.83 7.21 1.70
N LYS A 95 -3.70 8.53 1.45
CA LYS A 95 -2.92 9.46 2.31
C LYS A 95 -3.46 9.61 3.75
N ARG A 96 -4.52 8.90 4.15
CA ARG A 96 -4.96 8.83 5.55
C ARG A 96 -4.18 7.75 6.31
N LYS A 97 -2.85 7.86 6.34
CA LYS A 97 -2.03 7.25 7.39
C LYS A 97 -2.03 8.24 8.57
N ARG A 98 -2.38 7.73 9.75
CA ARG A 98 -2.68 8.48 10.98
C ARG A 98 -1.55 9.47 11.29
N LYS A 99 -1.90 10.76 11.41
CA LYS A 99 -0.99 11.84 11.83
C LYS A 99 -1.17 12.02 13.34
N ASP A 100 -0.24 11.45 14.09
CA ASP A 100 0.24 12.04 15.34
C ASP A 100 1.31 13.07 14.94
N SER A 101 1.49 14.12 15.75
CA SER A 101 2.34 15.30 15.56
C SER A 101 3.82 14.94 15.23
N GLU A 102 4.69 15.76 14.61
CA GLU A 102 4.93 17.21 14.56
C GLU A 102 5.62 17.54 13.21
N ASP A 103 5.65 18.83 12.87
CA ASP A 103 6.60 19.55 11.98
C ASP A 103 7.58 18.74 11.09
N ASP A 104 7.37 18.72 9.76
CA ASP A 104 8.49 18.63 8.81
C ASP A 104 8.12 19.11 7.40
N ASN A 105 9.05 19.87 6.86
CA ASN A 105 9.05 20.65 5.64
C ASN A 105 9.11 19.74 4.39
N GLY A 106 7.96 19.39 3.81
CA GLY A 106 7.88 18.51 2.64
C GLY A 106 7.74 19.24 1.31
N SER A 107 8.85 19.62 0.68
CA SER A 107 8.94 19.93 -0.76
C SER A 107 8.76 18.63 -1.57
N PRO A 108 7.91 18.57 -2.61
CA PRO A 108 7.58 17.32 -3.29
C PRO A 108 8.35 17.15 -4.61
N ASP A 109 9.68 17.23 -4.66
CA ASP A 109 10.42 17.15 -5.94
C ASP A 109 11.82 16.49 -5.84
N GLY A 110 12.01 15.46 -4.99
CA GLY A 110 13.33 14.81 -4.87
C GLY A 110 13.39 13.34 -4.46
N ASP A 111 12.25 12.65 -4.33
CA ASP A 111 12.23 11.26 -3.83
C ASP A 111 12.29 10.20 -4.94
N GLU A 112 12.24 10.59 -6.23
CA GLU A 112 12.22 9.63 -7.35
C GLU A 112 13.60 9.05 -7.73
N ASP A 113 14.71 9.63 -7.25
CA ASP A 113 16.08 9.22 -7.64
C ASP A 113 16.90 8.52 -6.55
N ILE A 114 16.35 8.28 -5.36
CA ILE A 114 17.07 7.53 -4.31
C ILE A 114 16.82 6.03 -4.53
N PRO A 115 17.82 5.24 -4.98
CA PRO A 115 17.64 3.82 -5.21
C PRO A 115 17.23 3.12 -3.91
N GLU A 116 16.10 2.40 -3.95
CA GLU A 116 15.66 1.62 -2.81
C GLU A 116 16.62 0.44 -2.57
N ILE A 117 17.16 0.35 -1.35
CA ILE A 117 18.08 -0.71 -0.96
C ILE A 117 17.28 -2.00 -0.70
N ASP A 118 17.49 -3.02 -1.54
CA ASP A 118 16.90 -4.35 -1.33
C ASP A 118 17.70 -5.17 -0.30
N PHE A 119 17.25 -5.11 0.96
CA PHE A 119 17.83 -5.89 2.05
C PHE A 119 17.58 -7.41 1.93
N PHE A 120 16.64 -7.86 1.10
CA PHE A 120 16.40 -9.29 0.89
C PHE A 120 17.54 -9.93 0.09
N GLN A 121 18.20 -9.17 -0.79
CA GLN A 121 19.37 -9.65 -1.54
C GLN A 121 20.62 -9.80 -0.65
N MET A 122 20.68 -9.12 0.49
CA MET A 122 21.84 -9.23 1.39
C MET A 122 22.00 -10.64 1.97
N PRO A 123 23.25 -11.10 2.22
CA PRO A 123 23.51 -12.36 2.90
C PRO A 123 22.89 -12.41 4.30
N VAL A 124 22.34 -13.56 4.68
CA VAL A 124 21.71 -13.79 6.00
C VAL A 124 22.68 -13.47 7.15
N ASN A 125 23.97 -13.75 6.96
CA ASN A 125 25.02 -13.46 7.95
C ASN A 125 25.18 -11.95 8.20
N THR A 126 25.10 -11.14 7.14
CA THR A 126 25.17 -9.68 7.23
C THR A 126 23.96 -9.12 7.95
N LEU A 127 22.76 -9.60 7.60
CA LEU A 127 21.51 -9.22 8.28
C LEU A 127 21.53 -9.59 9.77
N ARG A 128 22.00 -10.80 10.11
CA ARG A 128 22.16 -11.26 11.50
C ARG A 128 23.18 -10.43 12.27
N ARG A 129 24.28 -10.05 11.61
CA ARG A 129 25.32 -9.21 12.19
C ARG A 129 24.79 -7.81 12.49
N TYR A 130 24.09 -7.19 11.54
CA TYR A 130 23.42 -5.91 11.74
C TYR A 130 22.47 -5.96 12.93
N LYS A 131 21.58 -6.96 12.96
CA LYS A 131 20.66 -7.20 14.08
C LYS A 131 21.39 -7.29 15.42
N ARG A 132 22.50 -8.04 15.50
CA ARG A 132 23.28 -8.18 16.74
C ARG A 132 23.93 -6.86 17.15
N HIS A 133 24.45 -6.11 16.20
CA HIS A 133 25.12 -4.83 16.46
C HIS A 133 24.16 -3.79 17.03
N PHE A 134 22.99 -3.65 16.42
CA PHE A 134 21.94 -2.73 16.89
C PHE A 134 21.00 -3.33 17.94
N LYS A 135 21.28 -4.57 18.39
CA LYS A 135 20.51 -5.31 19.40
C LYS A 135 19.00 -5.30 19.12
N LEU A 136 18.61 -5.51 17.85
CA LEU A 136 17.21 -5.41 17.45
C LEU A 136 16.36 -6.50 18.11
N PRO A 137 15.22 -6.16 18.73
CA PRO A 137 14.34 -7.13 19.37
C PRO A 137 13.67 -8.01 18.32
N THR A 138 13.71 -9.33 18.51
CA THR A 138 13.12 -10.29 17.56
C THR A 138 12.66 -11.55 18.27
N ARG A 139 11.66 -12.22 17.70
CA ARG A 139 11.26 -13.56 18.11
C ARG A 139 12.20 -14.65 17.54
N PRO A 140 12.45 -15.76 18.26
CA PRO A 140 13.12 -16.94 17.71
C PRO A 140 12.37 -17.51 16.50
N GLY A 141 13.07 -18.19 15.59
CA GLY A 141 12.45 -18.87 14.43
C GLY A 141 12.13 -17.98 13.23
N MET A 142 12.66 -16.77 13.18
CA MET A 142 12.41 -15.80 12.10
C MET A 142 13.11 -16.20 10.79
N ASN A 143 12.40 -16.07 9.67
CA ASN A 143 12.93 -16.37 8.32
C ASN A 143 13.70 -15.18 7.71
N LYS A 144 14.32 -15.39 6.54
CA LYS A 144 15.16 -14.36 5.87
C LYS A 144 14.36 -13.09 5.54
N ALA A 145 13.15 -13.25 5.00
CA ALA A 145 12.28 -12.12 4.62
C ALA A 145 11.90 -11.26 5.82
N GLN A 146 11.50 -11.90 6.92
CA GLN A 146 11.19 -11.18 8.15
C GLN A 146 12.43 -10.46 8.72
N LEU A 147 13.61 -11.08 8.60
CA LEU A 147 14.85 -10.45 9.03
C LEU A 147 15.21 -9.23 8.17
N SER A 148 15.06 -9.31 6.84
CA SER A 148 15.28 -8.17 5.95
C SER A 148 14.31 -7.03 6.25
N ASP A 149 13.03 -7.31 6.49
CA ASP A 149 12.03 -6.28 6.79
C ASP A 149 12.33 -5.52 8.08
N ILE A 150 12.80 -6.24 9.11
CA ILE A 150 13.18 -5.60 10.38
C ILE A 150 14.42 -4.73 10.21
N VAL A 151 15.42 -5.21 9.45
CA VAL A 151 16.63 -4.44 9.16
C VAL A 151 16.29 -3.19 8.34
N ALA A 152 15.50 -3.32 7.27
CA ALA A 152 15.08 -2.22 6.42
C ALA A 152 14.33 -1.14 7.21
N ARG A 153 13.41 -1.55 8.08
CA ARG A 153 12.67 -0.62 8.95
C ARG A 153 13.57 0.11 9.93
N HIS A 154 14.51 -0.60 10.56
CA HIS A 154 15.45 0.02 11.49
C HIS A 154 16.41 0.97 10.77
N PHE A 155 16.92 0.57 9.59
CA PHE A 155 17.89 1.34 8.81
C PHE A 155 17.37 2.73 8.46
N LYS A 156 16.09 2.84 8.05
CA LYS A 156 15.43 4.12 7.76
C LYS A 156 15.33 5.06 8.97
N GLY A 157 15.46 4.54 10.19
CA GLY A 157 15.40 5.32 11.43
C GLY A 157 16.75 5.63 12.07
N ILE A 158 17.87 5.25 11.44
CA ILE A 158 19.20 5.55 11.99
C ILE A 158 19.50 7.04 11.78
N PRO A 159 19.79 7.81 12.86
CA PRO A 159 20.26 9.17 12.71
C PRO A 159 21.66 9.18 12.08
N VAL A 160 21.87 10.02 11.08
CA VAL A 160 23.17 10.17 10.41
C VAL A 160 23.68 11.58 10.62
N ILE A 161 24.81 11.70 11.31
CA ILE A 161 25.58 12.94 11.38
C ILE A 161 26.57 12.92 10.21
N GLU A 162 26.29 13.68 9.15
CA GLU A 162 27.01 13.60 7.88
C GLU A 162 28.53 13.76 8.05
N LYS A 163 28.96 14.77 8.82
CA LYS A 163 30.37 15.04 9.08
C LYS A 163 31.09 13.83 9.66
N GLU A 164 30.51 13.18 10.66
CA GLU A 164 31.09 12.01 11.31
C GLU A 164 31.06 10.79 10.39
N ALA A 165 29.93 10.54 9.73
CA ALA A 165 29.76 9.42 8.82
C ALA A 165 30.80 9.44 7.69
N LEU A 166 31.00 10.60 7.05
CA LEU A 166 32.00 10.79 6.01
C LEU A 166 33.42 10.65 6.56
N THR A 167 33.70 11.25 7.71
CA THR A 167 35.03 11.18 8.35
C THR A 167 35.40 9.73 8.66
N TYR A 168 34.50 8.97 9.30
CA TYR A 168 34.73 7.57 9.62
C TYR A 168 34.84 6.71 8.37
N PHE A 169 33.99 6.93 7.36
CA PHE A 169 34.06 6.21 6.10
C PHE A 169 35.42 6.39 5.40
N ILE A 170 35.86 7.64 5.21
CA ILE A 170 37.14 7.96 4.57
C ILE A 170 38.30 7.38 5.39
N TYR A 171 38.27 7.53 6.71
CA TYR A 171 39.32 7.00 7.59
C TYR A 171 39.40 5.47 7.52
N MET A 172 38.27 4.77 7.53
CA MET A 172 38.25 3.30 7.45
C MET A 172 38.70 2.80 6.07
N ALA A 173 38.27 3.46 4.99
CA ALA A 173 38.66 3.12 3.63
C ALA A 173 40.16 3.33 3.38
N LYS A 174 40.72 4.46 3.85
CA LYS A 174 42.16 4.76 3.67
C LYS A 174 43.08 3.87 4.48
N ASN A 175 42.64 3.43 5.66
CA ASN A 175 43.48 2.65 6.57
C ASN A 175 43.19 1.14 6.54
N TYR A 176 42.30 0.66 5.65
CA TYR A 176 41.87 -0.74 5.55
C TYR A 176 41.45 -1.37 6.90
N LYS A 177 40.86 -0.56 7.80
CA LYS A 177 40.53 -0.98 9.18
C LYS A 177 39.18 -1.70 9.30
N SER A 178 38.74 -2.39 8.25
CA SER A 178 37.54 -3.22 8.35
C SER A 178 37.80 -4.36 9.34
N ARG A 179 37.02 -4.41 10.42
CA ARG A 179 36.98 -5.57 11.33
C ARG A 179 36.60 -6.88 10.62
N PHE A 180 36.15 -6.81 9.37
CA PHE A 180 35.84 -7.97 8.53
C PHE A 180 37.00 -8.42 7.65
N ASP A 181 37.95 -7.53 7.36
CA ASP A 181 39.11 -7.83 6.49
C ASP A 181 40.28 -8.40 7.31
N GLN A 182 40.34 -8.11 8.63
CA GLN A 182 41.40 -8.60 9.52
C GLN A 182 41.54 -10.13 9.54
N LYS A 183 40.50 -10.90 9.24
CA LYS A 183 40.57 -12.37 9.22
C LYS A 183 41.37 -12.95 8.03
N HIS A 184 41.69 -12.17 7.01
CA HIS A 184 42.37 -12.66 5.81
C HIS A 184 43.89 -12.43 5.81
N LEU A 185 44.42 -11.68 6.78
CA LEU A 185 45.84 -11.35 6.88
C LEU A 185 46.62 -12.26 7.85
N GLU A 186 45.94 -13.07 8.66
CA GLU A 186 46.59 -13.95 9.66
C GLU A 186 46.87 -15.38 9.15
N THR A 187 46.60 -15.70 7.87
CA THR A 187 46.74 -17.07 7.32
C THR A 187 47.85 -17.20 6.26
N VAL A 188 48.90 -16.38 6.33
CA VAL A 188 50.12 -16.63 5.55
C VAL A 188 51.31 -16.57 6.48
N HIS A 189 51.59 -17.69 7.15
CA HIS A 189 52.88 -18.00 7.75
C HIS A 189 53.10 -19.51 7.73
#